data_AF-A0A447TN28-F1
#
_entry.id   AF-A0A447TN28-F1
#
_cell.length_a   1.000
_cell.length_b   1.000
_cell.length_c   1.000
_cell.angle_alpha   90.00
_cell.angle_beta   90.00
_cell.angle_gamma   90.00
#
_symmetry.space_group_name_H-M   'P 1'
#
loop_
_entity.id
_entity.type
_entity.pdbx_description
1 polymer ?
#
loop_
_entity_poly.entity_id
_entity_poly.type
_entity_poly.pdbx_seq_one_letter_code
_entity_poly.pdbx_strand_id
1 'polypeptide(L)'
;MMLHWITIEEVLVDRAKPFVWRLVAASVCLLTFCHLARADSLEEQRNRYAQIKQAWDNRQMDVVEQMMPGLKDYPLYPYLEYRKITDDLMNQPAIAVTQFVRANPTLPPARTLQSRFVNELARREDWRGLLAFSPEKPGTTEAQCNYYYAKWSTGQTEAAWQGAKDLWLTGKSQPNACDKLFSVWRASGKQDPLAYLETYSAGDESRKYGSGYGAGRTDAGGISNDRLSDHYPG
;
A
#
# COMPACT_ATOMS: atom_id res chain seq x y z
N MET A 1 -70.26 -4.42 54.47
CA MET A 1 -69.52 -3.53 53.53
C MET A 1 -68.01 -3.78 53.49
N MET A 2 -67.48 -4.89 54.05
CA MET A 2 -66.04 -5.23 54.07
C MET A 2 -65.64 -6.37 53.12
N LEU A 3 -66.55 -6.86 52.28
CA LEU A 3 -66.32 -8.01 51.40
C LEU A 3 -66.18 -7.63 49.91
N HIS A 4 -66.31 -6.35 49.56
CA HIS A 4 -66.14 -5.86 48.18
C HIS A 4 -64.74 -5.26 47.91
N TRP A 5 -63.89 -5.11 48.94
CA TRP A 5 -62.54 -4.54 48.79
C TRP A 5 -61.47 -5.62 48.52
N ILE A 6 -61.65 -6.84 49.05
CA ILE A 6 -60.65 -7.93 48.96
C ILE A 6 -60.57 -8.56 47.56
N THR A 7 -61.64 -8.50 46.76
CA THR A 7 -61.69 -9.17 45.44
C THR A 7 -60.99 -8.41 44.33
N ILE A 8 -60.65 -7.13 44.51
CA ILE A 8 -59.98 -6.32 43.47
C ILE A 8 -58.46 -6.52 43.50
N GLU A 9 -57.86 -6.74 44.68
CA GLU A 9 -56.40 -7.00 44.81
C GLU A 9 -55.99 -8.35 44.21
N GLU A 10 -56.77 -9.42 44.39
CA GLU A 10 -56.42 -10.76 43.87
C GLU A 10 -56.48 -10.85 42.33
N VAL A 11 -57.46 -10.20 41.70
CA VAL A 11 -57.65 -10.24 40.24
C VAL A 11 -56.56 -9.45 39.48
N LEU A 12 -56.05 -8.38 40.08
CA LEU A 12 -54.95 -7.59 39.52
C LEU A 12 -53.62 -8.38 39.56
N VAL A 13 -53.39 -9.14 40.63
CA VAL A 13 -52.17 -9.95 40.79
C VAL A 13 -52.13 -11.12 39.80
N ASP A 14 -53.25 -11.78 39.52
CA ASP A 14 -53.29 -12.92 38.59
C ASP A 14 -53.19 -12.52 37.11
N ARG A 15 -53.68 -11.32 36.74
CA ARG A 15 -53.49 -10.75 35.39
C ARG A 15 -52.05 -10.25 35.15
N ALA A 16 -51.32 -9.89 36.21
CA ALA A 16 -49.94 -9.40 36.12
C ALA A 16 -48.91 -10.53 35.95
N LYS A 17 -49.13 -11.72 36.52
CA LYS A 17 -48.22 -12.88 36.42
C LYS A 17 -47.82 -13.27 34.99
N PRO A 18 -48.73 -13.41 34.01
CA PRO A 18 -48.34 -13.77 32.64
C PRO A 18 -47.62 -12.63 31.91
N PHE A 19 -47.91 -11.38 32.26
CA PHE A 19 -47.23 -10.21 31.69
C PHE A 19 -45.80 -10.08 32.22
N VAL A 20 -45.61 -10.25 33.53
CA VAL A 20 -44.29 -10.27 34.17
C VAL A 20 -43.44 -11.43 33.64
N TRP A 21 -44.02 -12.62 33.46
CA TRP A 21 -43.32 -13.77 32.87
C TRP A 21 -42.90 -13.52 31.41
N ARG A 22 -43.74 -12.84 30.61
CA ARG A 22 -43.39 -12.46 29.24
C ARG A 22 -42.25 -11.43 29.21
N LEU A 23 -42.25 -10.47 30.12
CA LEU A 23 -41.17 -9.48 30.23
C LEU A 23 -39.86 -10.09 30.71
N VAL A 24 -39.91 -11.01 31.68
CA VAL A 24 -38.73 -11.76 32.15
C VAL A 24 -38.20 -12.69 31.07
N ALA A 25 -39.08 -13.39 30.33
CA ALA A 25 -38.65 -14.21 29.20
C ALA A 25 -38.02 -13.36 28.09
N ALA A 26 -38.60 -12.20 27.76
CA ALA A 26 -38.06 -11.29 26.77
C ALA A 26 -36.70 -10.70 27.21
N SER A 27 -36.53 -10.35 28.48
CA SER A 27 -35.25 -9.84 29.01
C SER A 27 -34.16 -10.93 29.05
N VAL A 28 -34.51 -12.16 29.41
CA VAL A 28 -33.60 -13.31 29.34
C VAL A 28 -33.19 -13.63 27.90
N CYS A 29 -34.12 -13.54 26.93
CA CYS A 29 -33.80 -13.65 25.51
C CYS A 29 -32.88 -12.53 25.02
N LEU A 30 -33.12 -11.27 25.42
CA LEU A 30 -32.26 -10.14 25.08
C LEU A 30 -30.84 -10.27 25.66
N LEU A 31 -30.71 -10.76 26.89
CA LEU A 31 -29.40 -11.00 27.53
C LEU A 31 -28.64 -12.16 26.88
N THR A 32 -29.33 -13.23 26.45
CA THR A 32 -28.68 -14.37 25.77
C THR A 32 -28.22 -14.03 24.35
N PHE A 33 -28.94 -13.16 23.62
CA PHE A 33 -28.53 -12.71 22.28
C PHE A 33 -27.27 -11.83 22.29
N CYS A 34 -26.99 -11.09 23.38
CA CYS A 34 -25.76 -10.28 23.49
C CYS A 34 -24.46 -11.09 23.66
N HIS A 35 -24.53 -12.38 24.00
CA HIS A 35 -23.35 -13.20 24.30
C HIS A 35 -22.75 -13.96 23.09
N LEU A 36 -23.34 -13.84 21.89
CA LEU A 36 -22.86 -14.55 20.70
C LEU A 36 -21.81 -13.75 19.88
N ALA A 37 -21.53 -12.50 20.23
CA ALA A 37 -20.40 -11.77 19.67
C ALA A 37 -19.11 -12.21 20.39
N ARG A 38 -18.56 -13.38 20.02
CA ARG A 38 -17.17 -13.69 20.33
C ARG A 38 -16.31 -12.75 19.48
N ALA A 39 -15.80 -11.68 20.10
CA ALA A 39 -14.60 -11.05 19.60
C ALA A 39 -13.49 -12.10 19.68
N ASP A 40 -12.99 -12.56 18.53
CA ASP A 40 -11.75 -13.34 18.46
C ASP A 40 -10.71 -12.61 19.29
N SER A 41 -10.02 -13.32 20.19
CA SER A 41 -8.97 -12.68 20.94
C SER A 41 -7.93 -12.11 19.97
N LEU A 42 -7.34 -10.96 20.30
CA LEU A 42 -6.25 -10.40 19.48
C LEU A 42 -5.13 -11.43 19.26
N GLU A 43 -4.95 -12.36 20.20
CA GLU A 43 -3.99 -13.45 20.14
C GLU A 43 -4.34 -14.51 19.09
N GLU A 44 -5.60 -14.93 18.99
CA GLU A 44 -6.05 -15.82 17.91
C GLU A 44 -5.86 -15.18 16.53
N GLN A 45 -6.14 -13.88 16.39
CA GLN A 45 -5.91 -13.16 15.13
C GLN A 45 -4.42 -13.08 14.77
N ARG A 46 -3.54 -12.84 15.75
CA ARG A 46 -2.07 -12.85 15.57
C ARG A 46 -1.58 -14.22 15.11
N ASN A 47 -2.07 -15.29 15.73
CA ASN A 47 -1.69 -16.66 15.36
C ASN A 47 -2.14 -17.01 13.94
N ARG A 48 -3.38 -16.66 13.55
CA ARG A 48 -3.84 -16.85 12.16
C ARG A 48 -3.05 -16.00 11.16
N TYR A 49 -2.66 -14.78 11.54
CA TYR A 49 -1.81 -13.94 10.70
C TYR A 49 -0.40 -14.54 10.50
N ALA A 50 0.18 -15.15 11.53
CA ALA A 50 1.45 -15.87 11.40
C ALA A 50 1.31 -17.10 10.48
N GLN A 51 0.23 -17.87 10.65
CA GLN A 51 -0.06 -19.06 9.84
C GLN A 51 -0.27 -18.71 8.35
N ILE A 52 -1.04 -17.66 8.03
CA ILE A 52 -1.24 -17.28 6.62
C ILE A 52 0.06 -16.82 5.98
N LYS A 53 0.92 -16.12 6.71
CA LYS A 53 2.25 -15.74 6.21
C LYS A 53 3.09 -16.98 5.89
N GLN A 54 3.12 -17.96 6.78
CA GLN A 54 3.85 -19.20 6.57
C GLN A 54 3.30 -19.99 5.37
N ALA A 55 1.97 -20.09 5.22
CA ALA A 55 1.34 -20.72 4.07
C ALA A 55 1.73 -20.00 2.76
N TRP A 56 1.75 -18.67 2.77
CA TRP A 56 2.16 -17.85 1.63
C TRP A 56 3.63 -18.05 1.26
N ASP A 57 4.51 -18.09 2.25
CA ASP A 57 5.95 -18.32 2.06
C ASP A 57 6.21 -19.73 1.49
N ASN A 58 5.36 -20.70 1.85
CA ASN A 58 5.37 -22.07 1.31
C ASN A 58 4.59 -22.25 0.00
N ARG A 59 4.07 -21.17 -0.61
CA ARG A 59 3.26 -21.20 -1.85
C ARG A 59 1.96 -22.03 -1.76
N GLN A 60 1.41 -22.22 -0.56
CA GLN A 60 0.12 -22.87 -0.33
C GLN A 60 -1.02 -21.88 -0.59
N MET A 61 -1.24 -21.53 -1.85
CA MET A 61 -2.15 -20.42 -2.23
C MET A 61 -3.62 -20.72 -1.97
N ASP A 62 -4.02 -21.99 -2.01
CA ASP A 62 -5.34 -22.47 -1.60
C ASP A 62 -5.63 -22.16 -0.12
N VAL A 63 -4.66 -22.44 0.75
CA VAL A 63 -4.73 -22.11 2.18
C VAL A 63 -4.79 -20.59 2.39
N VAL A 64 -3.94 -19.84 1.68
CA VAL A 64 -3.94 -18.37 1.72
C VAL A 64 -5.32 -17.82 1.35
N GLU A 65 -5.89 -18.25 0.23
CA GLU A 65 -7.19 -17.77 -0.24
C GLU A 65 -8.31 -18.08 0.75
N GLN A 66 -8.29 -19.26 1.36
CA GLN A 66 -9.25 -19.64 2.40
C GLN A 66 -9.12 -18.79 3.67
N MET A 67 -7.90 -18.42 4.06
CA MET A 67 -7.63 -17.68 5.30
C MET A 67 -7.88 -16.17 5.17
N MET A 68 -7.71 -15.59 3.97
CA MET A 68 -7.83 -14.14 3.74
C MET A 68 -9.14 -13.52 4.27
N PRO A 69 -10.34 -14.07 4.02
CA PRO A 69 -11.59 -13.46 4.49
C PRO A 69 -11.68 -13.35 6.01
N GLY A 70 -11.09 -14.29 6.76
CA GLY A 70 -11.13 -14.35 8.22
C GLY A 70 -10.17 -13.39 8.93
N LEU A 71 -9.41 -12.59 8.18
CA LEU A 71 -8.44 -11.63 8.70
C LEU A 71 -8.80 -10.17 8.38
N LYS A 72 -9.96 -9.89 7.75
CA LYS A 72 -10.33 -8.53 7.31
C LYS A 72 -10.33 -7.48 8.42
N ASP A 73 -10.71 -7.87 9.64
CA ASP A 73 -10.77 -6.97 10.79
C ASP A 73 -9.42 -6.84 11.53
N TYR A 74 -8.40 -7.60 11.10
CA TYR A 74 -7.08 -7.54 11.71
C TYR A 74 -6.31 -6.31 11.19
N PRO A 75 -5.67 -5.49 12.06
CA PRO A 75 -5.05 -4.22 11.65
C PRO A 75 -3.96 -4.34 10.56
N LEU A 76 -3.31 -5.49 10.43
CA LEU A 76 -2.28 -5.72 9.40
C LEU A 76 -2.83 -6.35 8.11
N TYR A 77 -4.15 -6.55 7.99
CA TYR A 77 -4.78 -7.07 6.78
C TYR A 77 -4.38 -6.33 5.50
N PRO A 78 -4.27 -4.98 5.48
CA PRO A 78 -3.85 -4.27 4.27
C PRO A 78 -2.46 -4.66 3.75
N TYR A 79 -1.58 -5.22 4.60
CA TYR A 79 -0.29 -5.75 4.15
C TYR A 79 -0.43 -7.08 3.39
N LEU A 80 -1.41 -7.90 3.73
CA LEU A 80 -1.73 -9.13 2.99
C LEU A 80 -2.34 -8.79 1.63
N GLU A 81 -3.24 -7.81 1.59
CA GLU A 81 -3.80 -7.30 0.33
C GLU A 81 -2.72 -6.71 -0.57
N TYR A 82 -1.82 -5.90 0.00
CA TYR A 82 -0.66 -5.39 -0.72
C TYR A 82 0.16 -6.53 -1.33
N ARG A 83 0.52 -7.55 -0.52
CA ARG A 83 1.30 -8.71 -0.97
C ARG A 83 0.59 -9.42 -2.13
N LYS A 84 -0.72 -9.66 -2.01
CA LYS A 84 -1.55 -10.27 -3.07
C LYS A 84 -1.47 -9.50 -4.38
N ILE A 85 -1.63 -8.17 -4.32
CA ILE A 85 -1.59 -7.31 -5.49
C ILE A 85 -0.20 -7.33 -6.12
N THR A 86 0.86 -7.27 -5.31
CA THR A 86 2.24 -7.20 -5.83
C THR A 86 2.79 -8.53 -6.33
N ASP A 87 2.34 -9.66 -5.78
CA ASP A 87 2.77 -11.00 -6.22
C ASP A 87 2.37 -11.29 -7.68
N ASP A 88 1.28 -10.68 -8.15
CA ASP A 88 0.78 -10.82 -9.52
C ASP A 88 0.60 -9.46 -10.21
N LEU A 89 1.47 -8.49 -9.87
CA LEU A 89 1.31 -7.09 -10.32
C LEU A 89 1.21 -6.98 -11.84
N MET A 90 1.84 -7.89 -12.59
CA MET A 90 1.83 -7.90 -14.05
C MET A 90 0.48 -8.21 -14.69
N ASN A 91 -0.41 -8.88 -13.96
CA ASN A 91 -1.76 -9.20 -14.43
C ASN A 91 -2.85 -8.38 -13.72
N GLN A 92 -2.47 -7.55 -12.74
CA GLN A 92 -3.43 -6.70 -12.04
C GLN A 92 -4.07 -5.68 -12.99
N PRO A 93 -5.41 -5.52 -12.94
CA PRO A 93 -6.08 -4.42 -13.61
C PRO A 93 -5.91 -3.13 -12.81
N ALA A 94 -5.86 -2.00 -13.51
CA ALA A 94 -5.68 -0.68 -12.90
C ALA A 94 -6.69 -0.39 -11.78
N ILE A 95 -7.95 -0.82 -11.95
CA ILE A 95 -9.01 -0.61 -10.96
C ILE A 95 -8.70 -1.25 -9.61
N ALA A 96 -8.11 -2.45 -9.58
CA ALA A 96 -7.78 -3.14 -8.33
C ALA A 96 -6.71 -2.37 -7.56
N VAL A 97 -5.68 -1.87 -8.26
CA VAL A 97 -4.62 -1.06 -7.66
C VAL A 97 -5.17 0.29 -7.20
N THR A 98 -6.00 0.96 -8.00
CA THR A 98 -6.63 2.24 -7.63
C THR A 98 -7.49 2.09 -6.38
N GLN A 99 -8.31 1.04 -6.29
CA GLN A 99 -9.15 0.77 -5.13
C GLN A 99 -8.29 0.57 -3.87
N PHE A 100 -7.24 -0.25 -3.96
CA PHE A 100 -6.36 -0.52 -2.83
C PHE A 100 -5.62 0.74 -2.34
N VAL A 101 -5.05 1.54 -3.26
CA VAL A 101 -4.34 2.78 -2.90
C VAL A 101 -5.29 3.79 -2.25
N ARG A 102 -6.52 3.94 -2.77
CA ARG A 102 -7.53 4.86 -2.20
C ARG A 102 -8.05 4.40 -0.84
N ALA A 103 -8.20 3.10 -0.64
CA ALA A 103 -8.65 2.54 0.64
C ALA A 103 -7.57 2.69 1.74
N ASN A 104 -6.29 2.85 1.37
CA ASN A 104 -5.16 2.79 2.30
C ASN A 104 -4.21 4.02 2.21
N PRO A 105 -4.69 5.27 2.41
CA PRO A 105 -3.89 6.48 2.19
C PRO A 105 -2.72 6.67 3.17
N THR A 106 -2.81 6.09 4.37
CA THR A 106 -1.79 6.16 5.42
C THR A 106 -0.79 5.00 5.36
N LEU A 107 -1.07 3.96 4.57
CA LEU A 107 -0.24 2.76 4.47
C LEU A 107 1.02 3.05 3.63
N PRO A 108 2.23 2.98 4.21
CA PRO A 108 3.46 3.31 3.47
C PRO A 108 3.65 2.54 2.15
N PRO A 109 3.43 1.20 2.08
CA PRO A 109 3.55 0.48 0.81
C PRO A 109 2.46 0.86 -0.22
N ALA A 110 1.28 1.34 0.19
CA ALA A 110 0.28 1.84 -0.75
C ALA A 110 0.73 3.13 -1.44
N ARG A 111 1.44 4.02 -0.71
CA ARG A 111 1.97 5.27 -1.29
C ARG A 111 2.98 5.02 -2.41
N THR A 112 3.82 3.98 -2.27
CA THR A 112 4.81 3.63 -3.30
C THR A 112 4.22 2.74 -4.40
N LEU A 113 3.11 2.04 -4.14
CA LEU A 113 2.44 1.18 -5.12
C LEU A 113 1.98 1.94 -6.36
N GLN A 114 1.48 3.17 -6.20
CA GLN A 114 1.07 3.97 -7.35
C GLN A 114 2.21 4.16 -8.36
N SER A 115 3.40 4.53 -7.89
CA SER A 115 4.57 4.71 -8.78
C SER A 115 5.08 3.36 -9.33
N ARG A 116 5.04 2.30 -8.52
CA ARG A 116 5.36 0.93 -9.00
C ARG A 116 4.42 0.50 -10.12
N PHE A 117 3.13 0.77 -10.00
CA PHE A 117 2.16 0.37 -11.01
C PHE A 117 2.25 1.23 -12.27
N VAL A 118 2.62 2.52 -12.17
CA VAL A 118 2.99 3.34 -13.34
C VAL A 118 4.15 2.69 -14.11
N ASN A 119 5.20 2.23 -13.41
CA ASN A 119 6.32 1.53 -14.05
C ASN A 119 5.88 0.21 -14.68
N GLU A 120 4.97 -0.52 -14.04
CA GLU A 120 4.40 -1.74 -14.62
C GLU A 120 3.59 -1.46 -15.89
N LEU A 121 2.75 -0.42 -15.91
CA LEU A 121 2.01 -0.02 -17.13
C LEU A 121 2.97 0.42 -18.24
N ALA A 122 4.08 1.07 -17.90
CA ALA A 122 5.13 1.42 -18.85
C ALA A 122 5.84 0.18 -19.40
N ARG A 123 6.09 -0.83 -18.56
CA ARG A 123 6.65 -2.13 -18.98
C ARG A 123 5.70 -2.86 -19.94
N ARG A 124 4.39 -2.70 -19.77
CA ARG A 124 3.35 -3.20 -20.68
C ARG A 124 3.16 -2.35 -21.94
N GLU A 125 3.87 -1.22 -22.05
CA GLU A 125 3.70 -0.20 -23.11
C GLU A 125 2.27 0.36 -23.21
N ASP A 126 1.49 0.26 -22.12
CA ASP A 126 0.13 0.77 -22.04
C ASP A 126 0.14 2.26 -21.71
N TRP A 127 0.58 3.08 -22.66
CA TRP A 127 0.75 4.53 -22.47
C TRP A 127 -0.56 5.25 -22.17
N ARG A 128 -1.67 4.81 -22.77
CA ARG A 128 -3.00 5.38 -22.52
C ARG A 128 -3.50 4.98 -21.14
N GLY A 129 -3.39 3.70 -20.77
CA GLY A 129 -3.76 3.22 -19.45
C GLY A 129 -2.90 3.84 -18.35
N LEU A 130 -1.60 4.07 -18.59
CA LEU A 130 -0.71 4.79 -17.67
C LEU A 130 -1.24 6.18 -17.34
N LEU A 131 -1.59 6.97 -18.36
CA LEU A 131 -2.12 8.33 -18.15
C LEU A 131 -3.54 8.35 -17.60
N ALA A 132 -4.35 7.31 -17.85
CA ALA A 132 -5.65 7.16 -17.22
C ALA A 132 -5.53 6.78 -15.74
N PHE A 133 -4.56 5.92 -15.39
CA PHE A 133 -4.30 5.49 -14.02
C PHE A 133 -3.64 6.59 -13.18
N SER A 134 -2.65 7.30 -13.74
CA SER A 134 -1.95 8.41 -13.11
C SER A 134 -2.11 9.67 -13.97
N PRO A 135 -3.24 10.38 -13.89
CA PRO A 135 -3.45 11.63 -14.62
C PRO A 135 -2.49 12.73 -14.16
N GLU A 136 -2.10 12.67 -12.88
CA GLU A 136 -1.11 13.55 -12.26
C GLU A 136 0.30 12.94 -12.29
N LYS A 137 1.31 13.81 -12.18
CA LYS A 137 2.73 13.45 -12.12
C LYS A 137 2.99 12.48 -10.95
N PRO A 138 3.58 11.30 -11.19
CA PRO A 138 3.85 10.33 -10.12
C PRO A 138 5.05 10.73 -9.24
N GLY A 139 5.19 10.07 -8.09
CA GLY A 139 6.15 10.46 -7.06
C GLY A 139 7.61 10.16 -7.37
N THR A 140 7.93 8.98 -7.89
CA THR A 140 9.34 8.58 -8.13
C THR A 140 9.86 9.08 -9.48
N THR A 141 11.14 9.41 -9.57
CA THR A 141 11.80 9.87 -10.81
C THR A 141 11.61 8.89 -11.96
N GLU A 142 11.74 7.59 -11.70
CA GLU A 142 11.52 6.54 -12.70
C GLU A 142 10.10 6.57 -13.28
N ALA A 143 9.09 6.66 -12.41
CA ALA A 143 7.69 6.77 -12.82
C ALA A 143 7.42 8.07 -13.56
N GLN A 144 8.08 9.17 -13.18
CA GLN A 144 7.97 10.45 -13.90
C GLN A 144 8.52 10.34 -15.32
N CYS A 145 9.65 9.67 -15.51
CA CYS A 145 10.22 9.43 -16.83
C CYS A 145 9.26 8.63 -17.73
N ASN A 146 8.67 7.57 -17.18
CA ASN A 146 7.63 6.78 -17.86
C ASN A 146 6.36 7.61 -18.15
N TYR A 147 5.95 8.46 -17.21
CA TYR A 147 4.79 9.35 -17.37
C TYR A 147 4.97 10.36 -18.50
N TYR A 148 6.11 11.05 -18.57
CA TYR A 148 6.37 12.00 -19.66
C TYR A 148 6.62 11.28 -21.00
N TYR A 149 7.18 10.08 -20.98
CA TYR A 149 7.26 9.25 -22.18
C TYR A 149 5.86 8.85 -22.69
N ALA A 150 4.93 8.53 -21.78
CA ALA A 150 3.53 8.27 -22.12
C ALA A 150 2.83 9.53 -22.69
N LYS A 151 3.10 10.71 -22.12
CA LYS A 151 2.61 12.00 -22.65
C LYS A 151 3.08 12.20 -24.09
N TRP A 152 4.37 11.99 -24.37
CA TRP A 152 4.91 12.07 -25.73
C TRP A 152 4.24 11.06 -26.68
N SER A 153 4.17 9.78 -26.25
CA SER A 153 3.60 8.68 -27.03
C SER A 153 2.11 8.87 -27.37
N THR A 154 1.41 9.70 -26.60
CA THR A 154 -0.02 10.01 -26.79
C THR A 154 -0.27 11.40 -27.40
N GLY A 155 0.77 12.07 -27.90
CA GLY A 155 0.66 13.34 -28.61
C GLY A 155 0.70 14.60 -27.74
N GLN A 156 0.83 14.47 -26.41
CA GLN A 156 1.01 15.59 -25.48
C GLN A 156 2.48 16.02 -25.42
N THR A 157 3.04 16.39 -26.57
CA THR A 157 4.49 16.58 -26.77
C THR A 157 5.05 17.76 -25.97
N GLU A 158 4.36 18.89 -25.91
CA GLU A 158 4.80 20.06 -25.13
C GLU A 158 4.97 19.73 -23.64
N ALA A 159 3.98 19.08 -23.03
CA ALA A 159 4.05 18.62 -21.64
C ALA A 159 5.17 17.59 -21.42
N ALA A 160 5.42 16.72 -22.40
CA ALA A 160 6.51 15.75 -22.33
C ALA A 160 7.89 16.43 -22.35
N TRP A 161 8.07 17.47 -23.17
CA TRP A 161 9.33 18.21 -23.27
C TRP A 161 9.62 19.06 -22.06
N GLN A 162 8.59 19.68 -21.48
CA GLN A 162 8.74 20.39 -20.22
C GLN A 162 9.22 19.44 -19.12
N GLY A 163 8.59 18.26 -19.01
CA GLY A 163 9.01 17.24 -18.06
C GLY A 163 10.39 16.66 -18.33
N ALA A 164 10.74 16.42 -19.59
CA ALA A 164 12.06 15.95 -19.99
C ALA A 164 13.15 16.97 -19.60
N LYS A 165 12.90 18.27 -19.83
CA LYS A 165 13.81 19.34 -19.42
C LYS A 165 14.01 19.35 -17.90
N ASP A 166 12.93 19.33 -17.13
CA ASP A 166 13.00 19.32 -15.65
C ASP A 166 13.78 18.11 -15.12
N LEU A 167 13.58 16.93 -15.73
CA LEU A 167 14.29 15.71 -15.36
C LEU A 167 15.77 15.70 -15.80
N TRP A 168 16.11 16.44 -16.84
CA TRP A 168 17.48 16.52 -17.39
C TRP A 168 18.37 17.48 -16.60
N LEU A 169 17.81 18.57 -16.06
CA LEU A 169 18.54 19.65 -15.38
C LEU A 169 18.91 19.38 -13.91
N THR A 170 18.96 18.11 -13.49
CA THR A 170 19.22 17.77 -12.07
C THR A 170 20.70 17.58 -11.73
N GLY A 171 21.57 17.46 -12.74
CA GLY A 171 23.00 17.18 -12.56
C GLY A 171 23.33 15.78 -12.01
N LYS A 172 22.32 14.94 -11.76
CA LYS A 172 22.48 13.58 -11.23
C LYS A 172 22.23 12.55 -12.32
N SER A 173 22.86 11.38 -12.20
CA SER A 173 22.52 10.23 -13.05
C SER A 173 21.06 9.84 -12.82
N GLN A 174 20.28 9.85 -13.89
CA GLN A 174 18.86 9.53 -13.85
C GLN A 174 18.62 8.02 -14.04
N PRO A 175 17.45 7.49 -13.63
CA PRO A 175 17.09 6.10 -13.90
C PRO A 175 17.09 5.77 -15.39
N ASN A 176 17.42 4.52 -15.75
CA ASN A 176 17.42 4.04 -17.15
C ASN A 176 16.08 4.26 -17.88
N ALA A 177 14.96 4.32 -17.14
CA ALA A 177 13.65 4.65 -17.71
C ALA A 177 13.61 6.01 -18.42
N CYS A 178 14.49 6.94 -18.04
CA CYS A 178 14.58 8.27 -18.62
C CYS A 178 15.31 8.30 -19.97
N ASP A 179 16.11 7.27 -20.29
CA ASP A 179 16.90 7.23 -21.52
C ASP A 179 16.02 7.30 -22.77
N LYS A 180 14.89 6.57 -22.76
CA LYS A 180 13.91 6.60 -23.86
C LYS A 180 13.31 7.99 -24.04
N LEU A 181 12.94 8.65 -22.94
CA LEU A 181 12.39 10.02 -22.94
C LEU A 181 13.41 11.02 -23.49
N PHE A 182 14.65 10.98 -23.00
CA PHE A 182 15.70 11.88 -23.44
C PHE A 182 16.11 11.63 -24.90
N SER A 183 16.09 10.37 -25.34
CA SER A 183 16.34 10.01 -26.73
C SER A 183 15.31 10.64 -27.67
N VAL A 184 14.02 10.47 -27.40
CA VAL A 184 12.96 11.05 -28.24
C VAL A 184 12.91 12.57 -28.15
N TRP A 185 13.22 13.15 -26.98
CA TRP A 185 13.33 14.60 -26.82
C TRP A 185 14.47 15.19 -27.66
N ARG A 186 15.65 14.57 -27.65
CA ARG A 186 16.78 14.98 -28.49
C ARG A 186 16.46 14.85 -29.98
N ALA A 187 15.88 13.71 -30.38
CA ALA A 187 15.50 13.46 -31.78
C ALA A 187 14.47 14.46 -32.31
N SER A 188 13.67 15.07 -31.44
CA SER A 188 12.68 16.10 -31.82
C SER A 188 13.30 17.45 -32.20
N GLY A 189 14.59 17.68 -31.90
CA GLY A 189 15.23 18.99 -32.05
C GLY A 189 14.74 20.07 -31.07
N LYS A 190 13.91 19.71 -30.08
CA LYS A 190 13.41 20.61 -29.03
C LYS A 190 14.30 20.67 -27.79
N GLN A 191 15.39 19.91 -27.77
CA GLN A 191 16.42 20.05 -26.76
C GLN A 191 17.26 21.28 -27.09
N ASP A 192 17.13 22.33 -26.28
CA ASP A 192 17.97 23.53 -26.39
C ASP A 192 19.44 23.10 -26.31
N PRO A 193 20.31 23.47 -27.28
CA PRO A 193 21.74 23.20 -27.21
C PRO A 193 22.38 23.66 -25.88
N LEU A 194 21.85 24.72 -25.26
CA LEU A 194 22.31 25.20 -23.95
C LEU A 194 21.87 24.29 -22.79
N ALA A 195 20.72 23.62 -22.89
CA ALA A 195 20.27 22.68 -21.86
C ALA A 195 21.22 21.47 -21.72
N TYR A 196 21.99 21.15 -22.77
CA TYR A 196 23.07 20.17 -22.66
C TYR A 196 24.17 20.67 -21.72
N LEU A 197 24.64 21.91 -21.92
CA LEU A 197 25.68 22.54 -21.10
C LEU A 197 25.22 22.78 -19.66
N GLU A 198 23.96 23.16 -19.47
CA GLU A 198 23.36 23.37 -18.14
C GLU A 198 23.45 22.10 -17.26
N THR A 199 23.26 20.92 -17.84
CA THR A 199 23.41 19.65 -17.10
C THR A 199 24.85 19.35 -16.71
N TYR A 200 25.84 19.70 -17.54
CA TYR A 200 27.25 19.60 -17.13
C TYR A 200 27.53 20.50 -15.92
N SER A 201 27.07 21.75 -15.96
CA SER A 201 27.23 22.66 -14.82
C SER A 201 26.50 22.18 -13.56
N ALA A 202 25.27 21.68 -13.69
CA ALA A 202 24.52 21.12 -12.57
C ALA A 202 25.18 19.85 -12.01
N GLY A 203 25.81 19.05 -12.88
CA GLY A 203 26.56 17.86 -12.49
C GLY A 203 27.85 18.19 -11.76
N ASP A 204 28.59 19.21 -12.22
CA ASP A 204 29.78 19.70 -11.55
C ASP A 204 29.46 20.32 -10.18
N GLU A 205 28.36 21.08 -10.08
CA GLU A 205 27.87 21.62 -8.82
C GLU A 205 27.46 20.50 -7.85
N SER A 206 26.70 19.51 -8.33
CA SER A 206 26.33 18.32 -7.54
C SER A 206 27.57 17.56 -7.05
N ARG A 207 28.63 17.47 -7.86
CA ARG A 207 29.90 16.83 -7.48
C ARG A 207 30.64 17.63 -6.42
N LYS A 208 30.65 18.96 -6.54
CA LYS A 208 31.29 19.89 -5.60
C LYS A 208 30.64 19.83 -4.21
N TYR A 209 29.32 19.72 -4.13
CA TYR A 209 28.58 19.61 -2.86
C TYR A 209 28.47 18.17 -2.34
N GLY A 210 28.56 17.15 -3.20
CA GLY A 210 28.55 15.73 -2.82
C GLY A 210 29.85 15.24 -2.15
N SER A 211 30.94 16.01 -2.22
CA SER A 211 32.24 15.69 -1.60
C SER A 211 32.34 16.09 -0.11
N GLY A 212 31.21 16.26 0.59
CA GLY A 212 31.16 16.63 2.02
C GLY A 212 31.03 15.47 3.01
N TYR A 213 30.77 14.24 2.56
CA TYR A 213 30.60 13.06 3.42
C TYR A 213 31.32 11.85 2.81
N GLY A 214 32.62 11.70 3.10
CA GLY A 214 33.38 10.54 2.62
C GLY A 214 34.90 10.73 2.63
N ALA A 215 35.48 11.25 3.70
CA ALA A 215 36.93 11.26 3.90
C ALA A 215 37.26 10.52 5.20
N GLY A 216 37.11 9.19 5.18
CA GLY A 216 37.67 8.28 6.17
C GLY A 216 38.68 7.36 5.49
N ARG A 217 39.88 7.88 5.22
CA ARG A 217 41.04 7.07 4.84
C ARG A 217 41.77 6.69 6.13
N THR A 218 41.84 5.41 6.44
CA THR A 218 43.00 4.82 7.13
C THR A 218 43.18 3.40 6.61
N ASP A 219 44.17 3.24 5.74
CA ASP A 219 44.87 1.97 5.56
C ASP A 219 45.73 1.75 6.80
N ALA A 220 45.52 0.65 7.53
CA ALA A 220 46.50 0.06 8.44
C ALA A 220 46.23 -1.45 8.50
N GLY A 221 47.26 -2.23 8.23
CA GLY A 221 47.17 -3.66 7.96
C GLY A 221 46.84 -4.55 9.15
N GLY A 222 46.53 -5.80 8.81
CA GLY A 222 46.79 -7.03 9.55
C GLY A 222 46.25 -7.14 10.98
N ILE A 223 45.28 -8.03 11.17
CA ILE A 223 45.35 -9.18 12.09
C ILE A 223 44.14 -10.08 11.79
N SER A 224 44.43 -11.35 11.54
CA SER A 224 43.51 -12.49 11.54
C SER A 224 42.79 -12.63 12.88
N ASN A 225 41.48 -12.91 12.88
CA ASN A 225 40.97 -14.04 13.68
C ASN A 225 39.58 -14.50 13.25
N ASP A 226 39.43 -15.81 13.30
CA ASP A 226 38.23 -16.60 13.10
C ASP A 226 37.07 -16.23 14.03
N ARG A 227 35.88 -16.70 13.62
CA ARG A 227 34.78 -17.20 14.47
C ARG A 227 33.87 -16.13 15.10
N LEU A 228 32.66 -16.01 14.56
CA LEU A 228 31.41 -16.15 15.33
C LEU A 228 30.21 -16.30 14.38
N SER A 229 29.93 -17.55 14.02
CA SER A 229 28.54 -18.01 14.01
C SER A 229 28.04 -17.95 15.45
N ASP A 230 26.88 -17.34 15.69
CA ASP A 230 25.79 -17.91 16.50
C ASP A 230 24.72 -16.88 16.87
N HIS A 231 23.48 -17.34 16.71
CA HIS A 231 22.32 -17.11 17.58
C HIS A 231 21.74 -15.71 17.76
N TYR A 232 20.49 -15.56 17.31
CA TYR A 232 19.49 -14.76 18.01
C TYR A 232 18.36 -15.70 18.51
N PRO A 233 18.05 -15.74 19.81
CA PRO A 233 16.98 -16.55 20.38
C PRO A 233 15.69 -15.75 20.62
N GLY A 234 14.56 -16.47 20.69
CA GLY A 234 13.35 -16.08 21.43
C GLY A 234 12.24 -15.45 20.60
#